data_AF-A0A2A6REY6-F1
#
_entry.id   AF-A0A2A6REY6-F1
#
_cell.length_a   1.000
_cell.length_b   1.000
_cell.length_c   1.000
_cell.angle_alpha   90.00
_cell.angle_beta   90.00
_cell.angle_gamma   90.00
#
_symmetry.space_group_name_H-M   'P 1'
#
loop_
_entity.id
_entity.type
_entity.pdbx_description
1 polymer ?
#
loop_
_entity_poly.entity_id
_entity_poly.type
_entity_poly.pdbx_seq_one_letter_code
_entity_poly.pdbx_strand_id
1 'polypeptide(L)'
;MPTLHPFTVHFPLALLLVSSLFALLALRTGRNAWATSAYHCLLVGCLSGIVALLTGVADATRQVAGPDAIYGNDIMRLLNAHAFTSIAALACYTAALVRQHRQPTIIADRLARRGYVGLHALGALLLLLSAWLGGRLVYSVGLGIGV
;
A
#
# COMPACT_ATOMS: atom_id res chain seq x y z
N MET A 1 8.86 -23.77 -0.16
CA MET A 1 8.62 -22.76 -1.21
C MET A 1 8.99 -21.41 -0.62
N PRO A 2 9.72 -20.52 -1.33
CA PRO A 2 10.15 -19.25 -0.75
C PRO A 2 8.95 -18.35 -0.40
N THR A 3 9.09 -17.55 0.66
CA THR A 3 8.15 -16.50 1.03
C THR A 3 8.23 -15.38 0.00
N LEU A 4 7.14 -15.15 -0.73
CA LEU A 4 7.12 -14.23 -1.86
C LEU A 4 6.77 -12.80 -1.43
N HIS A 5 5.98 -12.64 -0.37
CA HIS A 5 5.48 -11.36 0.07
C HIS A 5 6.59 -10.32 0.30
N PRO A 6 7.69 -10.61 1.02
CA PRO A 6 8.77 -9.64 1.23
C PRO A 6 9.40 -9.09 -0.06
N PHE A 7 9.39 -9.86 -1.15
CA PHE A 7 9.89 -9.38 -2.44
C PHE A 7 8.88 -8.45 -3.13
N THR A 8 7.60 -8.81 -3.08
CA THR A 8 6.55 -8.10 -3.81
C THR A 8 6.13 -6.76 -3.20
N VAL A 9 6.38 -6.53 -1.90
CA VAL A 9 5.95 -5.30 -1.19
C VAL A 9 6.70 -4.03 -1.62
N HIS A 10 7.91 -4.16 -2.16
CA HIS A 10 8.75 -2.99 -2.50
C HIS A 10 8.14 -2.13 -3.60
N PHE A 11 7.55 -2.75 -4.61
CA PHE A 11 6.92 -2.06 -5.74
C PHE A 11 5.74 -1.17 -5.33
N PRO A 12 4.68 -1.69 -4.68
CA PRO A 12 3.57 -0.84 -4.25
C PRO A 12 4.01 0.20 -3.23
N LEU A 13 4.92 -0.14 -2.31
CA LEU A 13 5.43 0.80 -1.32
C LEU A 13 6.07 2.03 -1.99
N ALA A 14 7.02 1.79 -2.90
CA ALA A 14 7.71 2.88 -3.60
C ALA A 14 6.75 3.66 -4.50
N LEU A 15 5.98 2.98 -5.35
CA LEU A 15 5.14 3.62 -6.36
C LEU A 15 3.99 4.43 -5.75
N LEU A 16 3.34 3.94 -4.69
CA LEU A 16 2.23 4.66 -4.05
C LEU A 16 2.74 5.89 -3.26
N LEU A 17 3.89 5.80 -2.60
CA LEU A 17 4.51 6.96 -1.94
C LEU A 17 5.01 7.99 -2.95
N VAL A 18 5.66 7.56 -4.03
CA VAL A 18 6.09 8.45 -5.12
C VAL A 18 4.90 9.09 -5.82
N SER A 19 3.78 8.37 -5.97
CA SER A 19 2.54 8.94 -6.47
C SER A 19 2.03 10.07 -5.57
N SER A 20 2.02 9.88 -4.24
CA SER A 20 1.67 10.95 -3.29
C SER A 20 2.62 12.15 -3.38
N LEU A 21 3.92 11.91 -3.56
CA LEU A 21 4.91 12.98 -3.76
C LEU A 21 4.64 13.75 -5.05
N PHE A 22 4.42 13.07 -6.18
CA PHE A 22 4.14 13.71 -7.46
C PHE A 22 2.79 14.45 -7.46
N ALA A 23 1.77 13.92 -6.78
CA ALA A 23 0.52 14.64 -6.56
C ALA A 23 0.77 15.96 -5.81
N LEU A 24 1.61 15.96 -4.77
CA LEU A 24 1.99 17.18 -4.07
C LEU A 24 2.78 18.16 -4.96
N LEU A 25 3.70 17.66 -5.78
CA LEU A 25 4.46 18.51 -6.72
C LEU A 25 3.56 19.10 -7.81
N ALA A 26 2.58 18.36 -8.31
CA ALA A 26 1.59 18.86 -9.25
C ALA A 26 0.80 20.04 -8.65
N LEU A 27 0.43 19.94 -7.37
CA LEU A 27 -0.26 21.00 -6.64
C LEU A 27 0.59 22.25 -6.44
N ARG A 28 1.87 22.08 -6.12
CA ARG A 28 2.77 23.21 -5.87
C ARG A 28 3.23 23.92 -7.14
N THR A 29 3.43 23.19 -8.21
CA THR A 29 4.03 23.72 -9.44
C THR A 29 3.01 24.00 -10.55
N GLY A 30 1.81 23.42 -10.47
CA GLY A 30 0.81 23.49 -11.53
C GLY A 30 1.20 22.76 -12.83
N ARG A 31 2.33 22.04 -12.86
CA ARG A 31 2.81 21.37 -14.07
C ARG A 31 2.12 20.03 -14.28
N ASN A 32 1.51 19.85 -15.45
CA ASN A 32 0.81 18.61 -15.82
C ASN A 32 1.71 17.37 -15.80
N ALA A 33 3.01 17.52 -16.09
CA ALA A 33 3.96 16.40 -16.04
C ALA A 33 3.93 15.65 -14.69
N TRP A 34 3.88 16.37 -13.57
CA TRP A 34 3.79 15.75 -12.25
C TRP A 34 2.46 15.04 -12.02
N ALA A 35 1.35 15.61 -12.49
CA ALA A 35 0.03 14.98 -12.38
C ALA A 35 -0.03 13.67 -13.20
N THR A 36 0.55 13.68 -14.40
CA THR A 36 0.68 12.50 -15.25
C THR A 36 1.56 11.45 -14.58
N SER A 37 2.73 11.80 -14.07
CA SER A 37 3.60 10.85 -13.35
C SER A 37 2.92 10.29 -12.09
N ALA A 38 2.22 11.14 -11.31
CA ALA A 38 1.47 10.71 -10.14
C ALA A 38 0.42 9.64 -10.50
N TYR A 39 -0.32 9.86 -11.59
CA TYR A 39 -1.33 8.91 -12.08
C TYR A 39 -0.74 7.55 -12.46
N HIS A 40 0.34 7.53 -13.23
CA HIS A 40 0.95 6.26 -13.66
C HIS A 40 1.55 5.49 -12.47
N CYS A 41 2.23 6.19 -11.56
CA CYS A 41 2.70 5.58 -10.32
C CYS A 41 1.54 5.06 -9.47
N LEU A 42 0.41 5.79 -9.42
CA LEU A 42 -0.79 5.36 -8.70
C LEU A 42 -1.36 4.07 -9.29
N LEU A 43 -1.53 4.03 -10.62
CA LEU A 43 -2.08 2.89 -11.34
C LEU A 43 -1.21 1.64 -11.14
N VAL A 44 0.09 1.73 -11.43
CA VAL A 44 1.01 0.59 -11.30
C VAL A 44 1.21 0.21 -9.82
N GLY A 45 1.22 1.20 -8.92
CA GLY A 45 1.26 0.99 -7.48
C GLY A 45 0.05 0.21 -6.96
N CYS A 46 -1.16 0.54 -7.40
CA CYS A 46 -2.37 -0.23 -7.07
C CYS A 46 -2.33 -1.66 -7.60
N LEU A 47 -1.92 -1.85 -8.88
CA LEU A 47 -1.82 -3.18 -9.49
C LEU A 47 -0.79 -4.06 -8.76
N SER A 48 0.39 -3.53 -8.48
CA SER A 48 1.41 -4.24 -7.69
C SER A 48 0.99 -4.46 -6.24
N GLY A 49 0.15 -3.58 -5.68
CA GLY A 49 -0.45 -3.74 -4.36
C GLY A 49 -1.39 -4.94 -4.27
N ILE A 50 -2.13 -5.23 -5.34
CA ILE A 50 -2.95 -6.46 -5.43
C ILE A 50 -2.04 -7.70 -5.42
N VAL A 51 -0.93 -7.68 -6.16
CA VAL A 51 0.04 -8.80 -6.16
C VAL A 51 0.65 -9.00 -4.75
N ALA A 52 1.02 -7.92 -4.07
CA ALA A 52 1.54 -7.98 -2.70
C ALA A 52 0.49 -8.51 -1.71
N LEU A 53 -0.78 -8.14 -1.88
CA LEU A 53 -1.88 -8.67 -1.06
C LEU A 53 -2.06 -10.18 -1.26
N LEU A 54 -2.12 -10.63 -2.51
CA LEU A 54 -2.32 -12.05 -2.83
C LEU A 54 -1.18 -12.92 -2.29
N THR A 55 0.07 -12.49 -2.49
CA THR A 55 1.24 -13.19 -1.95
C THR A 55 1.29 -13.15 -0.43
N GLY A 56 0.91 -12.03 0.21
CA GLY A 56 0.82 -11.92 1.66
C GLY A 56 -0.21 -12.87 2.27
N VAL A 57 -1.38 -12.99 1.66
CA VAL A 57 -2.42 -13.96 2.08
C VAL A 57 -1.91 -15.40 1.90
N ALA A 58 -1.25 -15.70 0.78
CA ALA A 58 -0.71 -17.04 0.53
C ALA A 58 0.40 -17.42 1.54
N ASP A 59 1.31 -16.51 1.84
CA ASP A 59 2.38 -16.74 2.82
C ASP A 59 1.83 -16.84 4.24
N ALA A 60 0.88 -15.97 4.61
CA ALA A 60 0.24 -15.99 5.92
C ALA A 60 -0.51 -17.31 6.15
N THR A 61 -1.39 -17.73 5.23
CA THR A 61 -2.17 -18.97 5.37
C THR A 61 -1.27 -20.19 5.56
N ARG A 62 -0.15 -20.26 4.85
CA ARG A 62 0.85 -21.33 5.04
C ARG A 62 1.50 -21.30 6.41
N GLN A 63 1.91 -20.12 6.89
CA GLN A 63 2.67 -19.99 8.14
C GLN A 63 1.82 -20.03 9.41
N VAL A 64 0.52 -19.71 9.34
CA VAL A 64 -0.36 -19.66 10.52
C VAL A 64 -1.44 -20.74 10.55
N ALA A 65 -1.69 -21.44 9.44
CA ALA A 65 -2.65 -22.56 9.37
C ALA A 65 -2.05 -23.83 8.76
N GLY A 66 -0.77 -23.83 8.40
CA GLY A 66 -0.08 -24.99 7.85
C GLY A 66 0.40 -26.00 8.91
N PRO A 67 1.04 -27.09 8.49
CA PRO A 67 1.59 -28.11 9.39
C PRO A 67 2.61 -27.55 10.39
N ASP A 68 3.38 -26.55 9.96
CA ASP A 68 4.40 -25.85 10.76
C ASP A 68 3.86 -24.54 11.36
N ALA A 69 2.55 -24.48 11.67
CA ALA A 69 1.88 -23.25 12.07
C ALA A 69 2.51 -22.60 13.30
N ILE A 70 2.92 -21.34 13.13
CA ILE A 70 3.36 -20.48 14.23
C ILE A 70 2.11 -19.74 14.73
N TYR A 71 1.61 -20.13 15.90
CA TYR A 71 0.37 -19.60 16.46
C TYR A 71 0.59 -18.93 17.82
N GLY A 72 0.09 -17.69 17.96
CA GLY A 72 0.07 -16.95 19.21
C GLY A 72 -0.75 -15.68 19.09
N ASN A 73 -1.47 -15.31 20.16
CA ASN A 73 -2.39 -14.15 20.16
C ASN A 73 -1.68 -12.85 19.73
N ASP A 74 -0.42 -12.69 20.12
CA ASP A 74 0.38 -11.50 19.82
C ASP A 74 0.81 -11.45 18.35
N ILE A 75 1.15 -12.61 17.77
CA ILE A 75 1.50 -12.75 16.35
C ILE A 75 0.26 -12.46 15.50
N MET A 76 -0.90 -13.05 15.84
CA MET A 76 -2.15 -12.81 15.11
C MET A 76 -2.56 -11.34 15.17
N ARG A 77 -2.39 -10.69 16.33
CA ARG A 77 -2.68 -9.26 16.47
C ARG A 77 -1.78 -8.41 15.57
N LEU A 78 -0.48 -8.71 15.53
CA LEU A 78 0.46 -7.99 14.67
C LEU A 78 0.19 -8.24 13.18
N LEU A 79 -0.08 -9.48 12.81
CA LEU A 79 -0.42 -9.90 11.44
C LEU A 79 -1.70 -9.21 10.96
N ASN A 80 -2.76 -9.24 11.78
CA ASN A 80 -4.03 -8.60 11.46
C ASN A 80 -3.90 -7.08 11.38
N ALA A 81 -3.11 -6.46 12.27
CA ALA A 81 -2.85 -5.03 12.21
C ALA A 81 -2.12 -4.65 10.92
N HIS A 82 -1.10 -5.41 10.52
CA HIS A 82 -0.40 -5.23 9.26
C HIS A 82 -1.36 -5.42 8.06
N ALA A 83 -2.12 -6.51 8.02
CA ALA A 83 -3.06 -6.78 6.93
C ALA A 83 -4.14 -5.69 6.80
N PHE A 84 -4.74 -5.28 7.92
CA PHE A 84 -5.79 -4.26 7.92
C PHE A 84 -5.26 -2.90 7.46
N THR A 85 -4.09 -2.48 7.97
CA THR A 85 -3.47 -1.21 7.55
C THR A 85 -3.05 -1.24 6.07
N SER A 86 -2.54 -2.36 5.57
CA SER A 86 -2.24 -2.57 4.14
C SER A 86 -3.48 -2.46 3.26
N ILE A 87 -4.57 -3.15 3.61
CA ILE A 87 -5.82 -3.14 2.85
C ILE A 87 -6.44 -1.74 2.87
N ALA A 88 -6.46 -1.08 4.02
CA ALA A 88 -6.97 0.28 4.15
C ALA A 88 -6.14 1.29 3.33
N ALA A 89 -4.80 1.15 3.31
CA ALA A 89 -3.94 1.96 2.46
C ALA A 89 -4.25 1.74 0.97
N LEU A 90 -4.33 0.48 0.52
CA LEU A 90 -4.63 0.13 -0.87
C LEU A 90 -6.03 0.63 -1.28
N ALA A 91 -7.02 0.57 -0.38
CA ALA A 91 -8.35 1.11 -0.62
C ALA A 91 -8.31 2.65 -0.79
N CYS A 92 -7.54 3.37 0.04
CA CYS A 92 -7.38 4.82 -0.10
C CYS A 92 -6.79 5.20 -1.47
N TYR A 93 -5.72 4.53 -1.87
CA TYR A 93 -5.08 4.77 -3.17
C TYR A 93 -5.95 4.36 -4.35
N THR A 94 -6.67 3.25 -4.25
CA THR A 94 -7.62 2.81 -5.28
C THR A 94 -8.79 3.80 -5.41
N ALA A 95 -9.29 4.32 -4.30
CA ALA A 95 -10.30 5.38 -4.32
C ALA A 95 -9.75 6.67 -4.97
N ALA A 96 -8.50 7.04 -4.67
CA ALA A 96 -7.84 8.18 -5.32
C ALA A 96 -7.71 7.97 -6.83
N LEU A 97 -7.32 6.75 -7.25
CA LEU A 97 -7.18 6.35 -8.65
C LEU A 97 -8.51 6.45 -9.39
N VAL A 98 -9.58 5.87 -8.83
CA VAL A 98 -10.93 5.91 -9.41
C VAL A 98 -11.43 7.35 -9.54
N ARG A 99 -11.20 8.20 -8.52
CA ARG A 99 -11.59 9.62 -8.57
C ARG A 99 -10.83 10.38 -9.65
N GLN A 100 -9.52 10.21 -9.74
CA GLN A 100 -8.71 10.86 -10.77
C GLN A 100 -9.05 10.37 -12.17
N HIS A 101 -9.32 9.06 -12.36
CA HIS A 101 -9.75 8.50 -13.63
C HIS A 101 -11.12 9.04 -14.08
N ARG A 102 -12.08 9.20 -13.14
CA ARG A 102 -13.39 9.78 -13.43
C ARG A 102 -13.35 11.29 -13.64
N GLN A 103 -12.39 12.00 -13.04
CA GLN A 103 -12.23 13.44 -13.14
C GLN A 103 -10.74 13.78 -13.38
N PRO A 104 -10.25 13.74 -14.63
CA PRO A 104 -8.85 14.03 -14.95
C PRO A 104 -8.39 15.43 -14.50
N THR A 105 -9.33 16.37 -14.38
CA THR A 105 -9.13 17.74 -13.90
C THR A 105 -9.32 17.91 -12.40
N ILE A 106 -9.26 16.83 -11.59
CA ILE A 106 -9.54 16.83 -10.14
C ILE A 106 -8.73 17.86 -9.34
N ILE A 107 -7.55 18.26 -9.84
CA ILE A 107 -6.71 19.29 -9.22
C ILE A 107 -7.28 20.71 -9.37
N ALA A 108 -8.02 20.98 -10.45
CA ALA A 108 -8.63 22.30 -10.69
C ALA A 108 -9.82 22.56 -9.75
N ASP A 109 -10.61 21.53 -9.45
CA ASP A 109 -11.75 21.60 -8.54
C ASP A 109 -11.31 21.58 -7.07
N ARG A 110 -11.63 22.64 -6.31
CA ARG A 110 -11.19 22.81 -4.92
C ARG A 110 -11.68 21.70 -3.99
N LEU A 111 -12.93 21.25 -4.14
CA LEU A 111 -13.53 20.25 -3.25
C LEU A 111 -13.04 18.85 -3.61
N ALA A 112 -13.05 18.52 -4.91
CA ALA A 112 -12.56 17.23 -5.37
C ALA A 112 -11.06 17.05 -5.06
N ARG A 113 -10.27 18.10 -5.23
CA ARG A 113 -8.85 18.16 -4.84
C ARG A 113 -8.63 17.85 -3.36
N ARG A 114 -9.39 18.47 -2.45
CA ARG A 114 -9.24 18.22 -0.99
C ARG A 114 -9.43 16.75 -0.66
N GLY A 115 -10.46 16.13 -1.23
CA GLY A 115 -10.71 14.70 -1.04
C GLY A 115 -9.61 13.82 -1.63
N TYR A 116 -9.12 14.14 -2.84
CA TYR A 116 -8.00 13.44 -3.47
C TYR A 116 -6.72 13.52 -2.64
N VAL A 117 -6.34 14.71 -2.17
CA VAL A 117 -5.18 14.92 -1.30
C VAL A 117 -5.34 14.20 0.03
N GLY A 118 -6.54 14.24 0.63
CA GLY A 118 -6.84 13.51 1.86
C GLY A 118 -6.63 12.00 1.71
N LEU A 119 -7.06 11.42 0.59
CA LEU A 119 -6.83 10.00 0.29
C LEU A 119 -5.34 9.67 0.13
N HIS A 120 -4.57 10.52 -0.56
CA HIS A 120 -3.12 10.35 -0.69
C HIS A 120 -2.38 10.44 0.66
N ALA A 121 -2.77 11.39 1.51
CA ALA A 121 -2.16 11.59 2.82
C ALA A 121 -2.49 10.41 3.76
N LEU A 122 -3.76 10.03 3.84
CA LEU A 122 -4.20 8.90 4.66
C LEU A 122 -3.60 7.58 4.16
N GLY A 123 -3.62 7.36 2.84
CA GLY A 123 -3.02 6.19 2.21
C GLY A 123 -1.51 6.08 2.52
N ALA A 124 -0.76 7.18 2.40
CA ALA A 124 0.67 7.20 2.71
C ALA A 124 0.94 6.90 4.19
N LEU A 125 0.17 7.49 5.11
CA LEU A 125 0.31 7.23 6.55
C LEU A 125 0.06 5.75 6.89
N LEU A 126 -1.05 5.20 6.38
CA LEU A 126 -1.41 3.79 6.58
C LEU A 126 -0.37 2.85 5.97
N LEU A 127 0.18 3.21 4.81
CA LEU A 127 1.19 2.41 4.11
C LEU A 127 2.53 2.40 4.87
N LEU A 128 2.95 3.53 5.43
CA LEU A 128 4.14 3.60 6.29
C LEU A 128 3.95 2.83 7.60
N LEU A 129 2.77 2.94 8.22
CA LEU A 129 2.43 2.16 9.41
C LEU A 129 2.45 0.66 9.09
N SER A 130 1.83 0.26 7.98
CA SER A 130 1.86 -1.13 7.50
C SER A 130 3.30 -1.62 7.28
N ALA A 131 4.15 -0.83 6.62
CA ALA A 131 5.55 -1.18 6.37
C ALA A 131 6.33 -1.39 7.69
N TRP A 132 6.10 -0.55 8.69
CA TRP A 132 6.68 -0.73 10.02
C TRP A 132 6.19 -2.02 10.71
N LEU A 133 4.88 -2.30 10.67
CA LEU A 133 4.30 -3.52 11.23
C LEU A 133 4.82 -4.78 10.49
N GLY A 134 4.96 -4.71 9.17
CA GLY A 134 5.54 -5.78 8.35
C GLY A 134 7.00 -6.05 8.69
N GLY A 135 7.80 -4.99 8.89
CA GLY A 135 9.16 -5.12 9.40
C GLY A 135 9.20 -5.82 10.75
N ARG A 136 8.27 -5.50 11.66
CA ARG A 136 8.17 -6.22 12.94
C ARG A 136 7.80 -7.69 12.75
N LEU A 137 6.90 -8.03 11.83
CA LEU A 137 6.57 -9.44 11.54
C LEU A 137 7.84 -10.24 11.17
N VAL A 138 8.68 -9.68 10.31
CA VAL A 138 9.91 -10.34 9.87
C VAL A 138 10.96 -10.36 10.98
N TYR A 139 11.30 -9.20 11.55
CA TYR A 139 12.48 -9.05 12.42
C TYR A 139 12.24 -9.40 13.89
N SER A 140 10.99 -9.39 14.37
CA SER A 140 10.70 -9.68 15.79
C SER A 140 10.08 -11.05 16.03
N VAL A 141 9.30 -11.58 15.08
CA VAL A 141 8.62 -12.88 15.24
C VAL A 141 9.01 -13.91 14.17
N GLY A 142 9.87 -13.55 13.21
CA GLY A 142 10.34 -14.47 12.18
C GLY A 142 9.24 -14.90 11.20
N LEU A 143 8.20 -14.09 11.01
CA LEU A 143 7.13 -14.37 10.06
C LEU A 143 7.52 -13.75 8.70
N GLY A 144 7.63 -14.58 7.65
CA GLY A 144 8.11 -14.15 6.34
C GLY A 144 9.55 -14.51 6.00
N ILE A 145 10.29 -15.17 6.90
CA ILE A 145 11.53 -15.89 6.53
C ILE A 145 11.14 -17.27 6.00
N GLY A 146 11.71 -17.68 4.86
CA GLY A 146 11.49 -19.02 4.32
C GLY A 146 12.07 -20.06 5.28
N VAL A 147 11.21 -20.93 5.81
CA VAL A 147 11.62 -22.21 6.43
C VAL A 147 11.82 -23.28 5.36
#